data_AF-A0A238VR11-F1
#
_entry.id   AF-A0A238VR11-F1
#
_cell.length_a   1.000
_cell.length_b   1.000
_cell.length_c   1.000
_cell.angle_alpha   90.00
_cell.angle_beta   90.00
_cell.angle_gamma   90.00
#
_symmetry.space_group_name_H-M   'P 1'
#
loop_
_entity.id
_entity.type
_entity.pdbx_description
1 polymer ?
#
loop_
_entity_poly.entity_id
_entity_poly.type
_entity_poly.pdbx_seq_one_letter_code
_entity_poly.pdbx_strand_id
1 'polypeptide(L)'
;MSSKLKNELSSTFSKNPYLFSFLFFLILYAICDFKFYETDGVHLLPLHILALIAGIIFESKRITKTWKTAASIGIISFILTFSLGLFLDHISPNSKFDLRLILNLSILAWPIVFFILYVTFSLIFNQRRIVPKLTEDITLMLSISMIYWVIDTGLVKFDNIILRTFIIIIISLSLFSLYNAFNKAFLSDTKKLILSIWSSIIMMFFAIDNLSGFLENGSAVSTNELIQGTYIAIQYFLLGISSIYMIQNFMMLIGFLPSWKMFFFIKYSDTISELKNKHIDRYSDTQVSKSDSKFCILFVSTIFFLNYYYEIVPRQFIIWLSFVTFPFLLMTYNHFLKKKK
;
A
#
# COMPACT_ATOMS: atom_id res chain seq x y z
N MET A 1 -6.95 -36.73 18.44
CA MET A 1 -6.86 -35.96 17.18
C MET A 1 -7.03 -36.94 16.01
N SER A 2 -8.10 -36.84 15.23
CA SER A 2 -8.52 -37.86 14.25
C SER A 2 -7.50 -38.04 13.10
N SER A 3 -7.24 -39.29 12.69
CA SER A 3 -6.32 -39.65 11.59
C SER A 3 -6.64 -38.94 10.26
N LYS A 4 -7.91 -38.60 10.06
CA LYS A 4 -8.40 -37.81 8.91
C LYS A 4 -7.81 -36.40 8.90
N LEU A 5 -7.77 -35.74 10.06
CA LEU A 5 -7.25 -34.39 10.24
C LEU A 5 -5.73 -34.35 10.03
N LYS A 6 -5.01 -35.40 10.46
CA LYS A 6 -3.56 -35.55 10.28
C LYS A 6 -3.18 -35.73 8.81
N ASN A 7 -3.96 -36.51 8.07
CA ASN A 7 -3.74 -36.73 6.63
C ASN A 7 -4.10 -35.50 5.79
N GLU A 8 -5.17 -34.76 6.13
CA GLU A 8 -5.48 -33.48 5.49
C GLU A 8 -4.40 -32.43 5.74
N LEU A 9 -3.94 -32.26 6.99
CA LEU A 9 -2.85 -31.37 7.34
C LEU A 9 -1.55 -31.74 6.62
N SER A 10 -1.19 -33.02 6.57
CA SER A 10 0.00 -33.50 5.86
C SER A 10 -0.06 -33.22 4.35
N SER A 11 -1.21 -33.46 3.72
CA SER A 11 -1.40 -33.17 2.30
C SER A 11 -1.38 -31.67 1.99
N THR A 12 -1.89 -30.84 2.91
CA THR A 12 -1.92 -29.38 2.78
C THR A 12 -0.54 -28.77 3.03
N PHE A 13 0.22 -29.37 3.96
CA PHE A 13 1.61 -29.04 4.25
C PHE A 13 2.54 -29.31 3.06
N SER A 14 2.41 -30.50 2.46
CA SER A 14 3.17 -30.87 1.25
C SER A 14 2.87 -29.95 0.06
N LYS A 15 1.64 -29.43 -0.05
CA LYS A 15 1.24 -28.52 -1.14
C LYS A 15 1.79 -27.10 -0.99
N ASN A 16 2.07 -26.61 0.22
CA ASN A 16 2.50 -25.22 0.45
C ASN A 16 3.67 -25.11 1.45
N PRO A 17 4.81 -25.77 1.23
CA PRO A 17 5.91 -25.84 2.21
C PRO A 17 6.48 -24.46 2.55
N TYR A 18 6.48 -23.52 1.60
CA TYR A 18 6.95 -22.14 1.82
C TYR A 18 6.06 -21.34 2.76
N LEU A 19 4.73 -21.53 2.71
CA LEU A 19 3.80 -20.87 3.61
C LEU A 19 4.00 -21.37 5.04
N PHE A 20 4.17 -22.68 5.21
CA PHE A 20 4.44 -23.28 6.52
C PHE A 20 5.80 -22.87 7.08
N SER A 21 6.84 -22.80 6.23
CA SER A 21 8.15 -22.29 6.63
C SER A 21 8.05 -20.82 7.07
N PHE A 22 7.33 -19.99 6.33
CA PHE A 22 7.12 -18.59 6.69
C PHE A 22 6.33 -18.42 8.00
N LEU A 23 5.24 -19.18 8.18
CA LEU A 23 4.48 -19.19 9.44
C LEU A 23 5.33 -19.68 10.62
N PHE A 24 6.17 -20.68 10.40
CA PHE A 24 7.12 -21.15 11.40
C PHE A 24 8.10 -20.05 11.81
N PHE A 25 8.68 -19.31 10.85
CA PHE A 25 9.55 -18.16 11.15
C PHE A 25 8.81 -17.06 11.92
N LEU A 26 7.55 -16.76 11.57
CA LEU A 26 6.71 -15.82 12.32
C LEU A 26 6.46 -16.27 13.76
N ILE A 27 6.13 -17.54 13.97
CA ILE A 27 5.89 -18.11 15.30
C ILE A 27 7.17 -18.09 16.13
N LEU A 28 8.30 -18.51 15.55
CA LEU A 28 9.59 -18.53 16.23
C LEU A 28 10.02 -17.11 16.65
N TYR A 29 9.77 -16.13 15.78
CA TYR A 29 9.99 -14.73 16.10
C TYR A 29 9.05 -14.20 17.19
N ALA A 30 7.75 -14.56 17.16
CA ALA A 30 6.79 -14.18 18.20
C ALA A 30 7.14 -14.78 19.58
N ILE A 31 7.73 -15.98 19.61
CA ILE A 31 8.26 -16.59 20.84
C ILE A 31 9.48 -15.80 21.36
N CYS A 32 10.37 -15.35 20.46
CA CYS A 32 11.49 -14.47 20.83
C CYS A 32 10.99 -13.12 21.37
N ASP A 33 9.94 -12.56 20.76
CA ASP A 33 9.28 -11.33 21.21
C ASP A 33 8.74 -11.44 22.63
N PHE A 34 7.96 -12.49 22.89
CA PHE A 34 7.36 -12.75 24.19
C PHE A 34 8.43 -12.88 25.31
N LYS A 35 9.53 -13.58 25.04
CA LYS A 35 10.64 -13.72 26.00
C LYS A 35 11.33 -12.39 26.29
N PHE A 36 11.43 -11.51 25.31
CA PHE A 36 12.06 -10.20 25.50
C PHE A 36 11.16 -9.25 26.29
N TYR A 37 9.85 -9.27 26.02
CA TYR A 37 8.86 -8.52 26.80
C TYR A 37 8.93 -8.87 28.29
N GLU A 38 9.08 -10.15 28.61
CA GLU A 38 9.25 -10.63 29.99
C GLU A 38 10.55 -10.12 30.65
N THR A 39 11.55 -9.71 29.85
CA THR A 39 12.86 -9.25 30.34
C THR A 39 12.94 -7.73 30.47
N ASP A 40 12.42 -6.97 29.50
CA ASP A 40 12.60 -5.51 29.39
C ASP A 40 11.27 -4.72 29.41
N GLY A 41 10.11 -5.37 29.52
CA GLY A 41 8.79 -4.73 29.63
C GLY A 41 8.27 -4.08 28.35
N VAL A 42 8.97 -4.23 27.22
CA VAL A 42 8.63 -3.66 25.92
C VAL A 42 8.38 -4.77 24.90
N HIS A 43 7.22 -4.73 24.23
CA HIS A 43 6.95 -5.65 23.12
C HIS A 43 7.84 -5.26 21.93
N LEU A 44 8.66 -6.18 21.43
CA LEU A 44 9.45 -6.02 20.22
C LEU A 44 8.56 -5.96 18.98
N LEU A 45 7.41 -6.65 18.99
CA LEU A 45 6.40 -6.50 17.93
C LEU A 45 5.02 -6.13 18.48
N PRO A 46 4.71 -4.83 18.51
CA PRO A 46 3.35 -4.41 18.71
C PRO A 46 2.40 -5.06 17.69
N LEU A 47 1.17 -5.38 18.13
CA LEU A 47 0.13 -6.01 17.30
C LEU A 47 -0.07 -5.31 15.94
N HIS A 48 0.12 -4.00 15.91
CA HIS A 48 -0.02 -3.19 14.70
C HIS A 48 1.06 -3.51 13.63
N ILE A 49 2.28 -3.87 14.02
CA ILE A 49 3.33 -4.28 13.07
C ILE A 49 2.98 -5.65 12.45
N LEU A 50 2.43 -6.58 13.25
CA LEU A 50 1.92 -7.85 12.72
C LEU A 50 0.82 -7.61 11.69
N ALA A 51 -0.09 -6.68 11.98
CA ALA A 51 -1.15 -6.31 11.05
C ALA A 51 -0.60 -5.70 9.75
N LEU A 52 0.43 -4.84 9.82
CA LEU A 52 1.14 -4.30 8.66
C LEU A 52 1.72 -5.41 7.78
N ILE A 53 2.49 -6.33 8.38
CA ILE A 53 3.10 -7.47 7.69
C ILE A 53 2.02 -8.35 7.05
N ALA A 54 0.95 -8.63 7.77
CA ALA A 54 -0.18 -9.40 7.25
C ALA A 54 -0.83 -8.72 6.02
N GLY A 55 -0.97 -7.39 6.04
CA GLY A 55 -1.50 -6.61 4.93
C GLY A 55 -0.65 -6.74 3.66
N ILE A 56 0.66 -6.60 3.78
CA ILE A 56 1.58 -6.72 2.63
C ILE A 56 1.57 -8.13 2.05
N ILE A 57 1.56 -9.15 2.91
CA ILE A 57 1.56 -10.55 2.47
C ILE A 57 0.23 -10.90 1.79
N PHE A 58 -0.88 -10.44 2.37
CA PHE A 58 -2.20 -10.59 1.77
C PHE A 58 -2.21 -10.02 0.35
N GLU A 59 -1.70 -8.80 0.21
CA GLU A 59 -1.66 -8.13 -1.08
C GLU A 59 -0.67 -8.77 -2.05
N SER A 60 0.51 -9.15 -1.58
CA SER A 60 1.51 -9.91 -2.35
C SER A 60 0.92 -11.21 -2.90
N LYS A 61 0.20 -11.98 -2.07
CA LYS A 61 -0.52 -13.19 -2.51
C LYS A 61 -1.59 -12.88 -3.56
N ARG A 62 -2.31 -11.75 -3.42
CA ARG A 62 -3.31 -11.31 -4.40
C ARG A 62 -2.69 -11.05 -5.76
N ILE A 63 -1.56 -10.35 -5.77
CA ILE A 63 -0.80 -9.97 -6.97
C ILE A 63 -0.14 -11.19 -7.63
N THR A 64 0.53 -12.03 -6.84
CA THR A 64 1.28 -13.17 -7.37
C THR A 64 0.39 -14.37 -7.72
N LYS A 65 -0.85 -14.40 -7.20
CA LYS A 65 -1.81 -15.51 -7.22
C LYS A 65 -1.32 -16.80 -6.56
N THR A 66 -0.09 -16.85 -6.08
CA THR A 66 0.56 -18.07 -5.58
C THR A 66 1.25 -17.79 -4.24
N TRP A 67 0.94 -18.61 -3.23
CA TRP A 67 1.59 -18.50 -1.92
C TRP A 67 3.09 -18.76 -1.99
N LYS A 68 3.54 -19.60 -2.91
CA LYS A 68 4.97 -19.92 -3.11
C LYS A 68 5.83 -18.67 -3.30
N THR A 69 5.41 -17.76 -4.16
CA THR A 69 6.16 -16.54 -4.50
C THR A 69 6.06 -15.48 -3.40
N ALA A 70 4.86 -15.28 -2.83
CA ALA A 70 4.66 -14.34 -1.74
C ALA A 70 5.46 -14.76 -0.48
N ALA A 71 5.49 -16.06 -0.18
CA ALA A 71 6.27 -16.61 0.93
C ALA A 71 7.78 -16.60 0.65
N SER A 72 8.22 -16.88 -0.58
CA SER A 72 9.66 -16.79 -0.91
C SER A 72 10.20 -15.37 -0.77
N ILE A 73 9.43 -14.36 -1.18
CA ILE A 73 9.78 -12.94 -0.97
C ILE A 73 9.90 -12.64 0.53
N GLY A 74 8.97 -13.16 1.34
CA GLY A 74 9.01 -13.05 2.80
C GLY A 74 10.27 -13.67 3.40
N ILE A 75 10.60 -14.91 3.02
CA ILE A 75 11.79 -15.62 3.52
C ILE A 75 13.08 -14.89 3.12
N ILE A 76 13.20 -14.47 1.87
CA ILE A 76 14.38 -13.73 1.38
C ILE A 76 14.53 -12.41 2.15
N SER A 77 13.44 -11.67 2.34
CA SER A 77 13.45 -10.40 3.09
C SER A 77 13.84 -10.62 4.55
N PHE A 78 13.36 -11.72 5.16
CA PHE A 78 13.71 -12.09 6.53
C PHE A 78 15.21 -12.41 6.68
N ILE A 79 15.75 -13.27 5.80
CA ILE A 79 17.17 -13.65 5.83
C ILE A 79 18.07 -12.43 5.63
N LEU A 80 17.76 -11.57 4.65
CA LEU A 80 18.56 -10.38 4.37
C LEU A 80 18.53 -9.37 5.52
N THR A 81 17.40 -9.26 6.20
CA THR A 81 17.29 -8.40 7.40
C THR A 81 18.21 -8.89 8.52
N PHE A 82 18.26 -10.21 8.74
CA PHE A 82 19.17 -10.81 9.71
C PHE A 82 20.65 -10.63 9.31
N SER A 83 20.98 -10.79 8.03
CA SER A 83 22.32 -10.52 7.51
C SER A 83 22.75 -9.06 7.65
N LEU A 84 21.82 -8.11 7.54
CA LEU A 84 22.10 -6.69 7.74
C LEU A 84 22.44 -6.37 9.21
N GLY A 85 21.79 -7.02 10.16
CA GLY A 85 22.15 -6.92 11.58
C GLY A 85 23.58 -7.41 11.87
N LEU A 86 23.99 -8.52 11.26
CA LEU A 86 25.37 -9.02 11.33
C LEU A 86 26.39 -8.04 10.74
N PHE A 87 26.05 -7.39 9.62
CA PHE A 87 26.91 -6.40 8.97
C PHE A 87 27.08 -5.12 9.80
N LEU A 88 26.00 -4.63 10.42
CA LEU A 88 26.04 -3.44 11.28
C LEU A 88 26.89 -3.65 12.53
N ASP A 89 26.85 -4.85 13.13
CA ASP A 89 27.72 -5.19 14.25
C ASP A 89 29.20 -5.24 13.84
N HIS A 90 29.51 -5.78 12.66
CA HIS A 90 30.89 -5.83 12.15
C HIS A 90 31.53 -4.45 11.92
N ILE A 91 30.72 -3.42 11.64
CA ILE A 91 31.19 -2.03 11.44
C ILE A 91 31.32 -1.26 12.76
N SER A 92 30.72 -1.76 13.85
CA SER A 92 30.77 -1.10 15.14
C SER A 92 32.19 -1.16 15.73
N PRO A 93 32.89 -0.02 15.91
CA PRO A 93 34.32 0.00 16.18
C PRO A 93 34.72 -0.49 17.59
N ASN A 94 33.76 -0.91 18.42
CA ASN A 94 33.99 -1.31 19.82
C ASN A 94 33.19 -2.56 20.28
N SER A 95 32.49 -3.28 19.40
CA SER A 95 31.73 -4.47 19.84
C SER A 95 32.65 -5.70 19.93
N LYS A 96 32.78 -6.26 21.13
CA LYS A 96 33.09 -7.69 21.27
C LYS A 96 31.90 -8.44 20.65
N PHE A 97 32.16 -9.45 19.83
CA PHE A 97 31.13 -10.26 19.20
C PHE A 97 30.15 -10.78 20.26
N ASP A 98 28.99 -10.14 20.35
CA ASP A 98 27.93 -10.52 21.27
C ASP A 98 26.68 -10.81 20.45
N LEU A 99 26.41 -12.11 20.28
CA LEU A 99 25.22 -12.61 19.60
C LEU A 99 23.93 -11.98 20.15
N ARG A 100 23.90 -11.61 21.44
CA ARG A 100 22.75 -10.96 22.07
C ARG A 100 22.55 -9.53 21.56
N LEU A 101 23.62 -8.77 21.39
CA LEU A 101 23.58 -7.42 20.81
C LEU A 101 23.10 -7.45 19.35
N ILE A 102 23.63 -8.38 18.55
CA ILE A 102 23.23 -8.59 17.15
C ILE A 102 21.75 -8.96 17.07
N LEU A 103 21.29 -9.88 17.92
CA LEU A 103 19.88 -10.28 17.96
C LEU A 103 19.01 -9.06 18.30
N ASN A 104 19.37 -8.28 19.30
CA ASN A 104 18.60 -7.11 19.74
C ASN A 104 18.52 -6.03 18.65
N LEU A 105 19.65 -5.68 18.02
CA LEU A 105 19.70 -4.73 16.89
C LEU A 105 18.91 -5.23 15.70
N SER A 106 19.07 -6.51 15.36
CA SER A 106 18.34 -7.14 14.26
C SER A 106 16.85 -7.08 14.53
N ILE A 107 16.41 -7.45 15.73
CA ILE A 107 15.01 -7.48 16.14
C ILE A 107 14.40 -6.07 16.11
N LEU A 108 15.10 -5.05 16.63
CA LEU A 108 14.62 -3.67 16.64
C LEU A 108 14.46 -3.09 15.22
N ALA A 109 15.46 -3.30 14.36
CA ALA A 109 15.43 -2.82 12.98
C ALA A 109 14.54 -3.68 12.06
N TRP A 110 14.21 -4.90 12.49
CA TRP A 110 13.60 -5.92 11.64
C TRP A 110 12.30 -5.46 10.98
N PRO A 111 11.30 -4.91 11.69
CA PRO A 111 10.01 -4.55 11.08
C PRO A 111 10.15 -3.62 9.88
N ILE A 112 10.99 -2.59 10.02
CA ILE A 112 11.15 -1.53 9.03
C ILE A 112 11.97 -2.03 7.85
N VAL A 113 13.11 -2.69 8.12
CA VAL A 113 14.00 -3.22 7.09
C VAL A 113 13.30 -4.34 6.31
N PHE A 114 12.62 -5.25 7.01
CA PHE A 114 11.81 -6.29 6.41
C PHE A 114 10.75 -5.70 5.48
N PHE A 115 10.01 -4.68 5.95
CA PHE A 115 8.98 -4.01 5.15
C PHE A 115 9.55 -3.44 3.85
N ILE A 116 10.64 -2.67 3.93
CA ILE A 116 11.28 -2.03 2.77
C ILE A 116 11.76 -3.10 1.78
N LEU A 117 12.46 -4.13 2.27
CA LEU A 117 12.95 -5.23 1.45
C LEU A 117 11.80 -5.99 0.80
N TYR A 118 10.75 -6.31 1.57
CA TYR A 118 9.60 -7.06 1.07
C TYR A 118 8.93 -6.32 -0.08
N VAL A 119 8.63 -5.03 0.09
CA VAL A 119 7.97 -4.26 -0.97
C VAL A 119 8.89 -4.14 -2.19
N THR A 120 10.18 -3.90 -1.98
CA THR A 120 11.17 -3.80 -3.07
C THR A 120 11.27 -5.10 -3.86
N PHE A 121 11.38 -6.25 -3.19
CA PHE A 121 11.42 -7.55 -3.86
C PHE A 121 10.09 -7.87 -4.53
N SER A 122 8.96 -7.55 -3.89
CA SER A 122 7.65 -7.69 -4.52
C SER A 122 7.63 -6.98 -5.87
N LEU A 123 8.08 -5.72 -5.91
CA LEU A 123 8.21 -4.92 -7.13
C LEU A 123 9.10 -5.58 -8.18
N ILE A 124 10.30 -6.03 -7.81
CA ILE A 124 11.24 -6.66 -8.74
C ILE A 124 10.67 -7.96 -9.34
N PHE A 125 10.13 -8.85 -8.50
CA PHE A 125 9.65 -10.15 -8.94
C PHE A 125 8.32 -10.09 -9.69
N ASN A 126 7.52 -9.03 -9.50
CA ASN A 126 6.17 -8.94 -10.05
C ASN A 126 5.90 -7.65 -10.83
N GLN A 127 6.94 -7.03 -11.44
CA GLN A 127 6.82 -5.74 -12.16
C GLN A 127 5.60 -5.66 -13.10
N ARG A 128 5.28 -6.74 -13.83
CA ARG A 128 4.15 -6.79 -14.78
C ARG A 128 2.77 -6.99 -14.14
N ARG A 129 2.70 -7.52 -12.92
CA ARG A 129 1.45 -7.85 -12.21
C ARG A 129 1.09 -6.85 -11.13
N ILE A 130 2.07 -6.11 -10.63
CA ILE A 130 1.86 -5.14 -9.56
C ILE A 130 1.18 -3.89 -10.08
N VAL A 131 1.42 -3.50 -11.34
CA VAL A 131 0.74 -2.38 -11.99
C VAL A 131 -0.77 -2.70 -12.06
N PRO A 132 -1.62 -2.17 -11.14
CA PRO A 132 -3.04 -2.42 -11.26
C PRO A 132 -3.52 -1.60 -12.46
N LYS A 133 -4.30 -2.23 -13.34
CA LYS A 133 -4.90 -1.52 -14.46
C LYS A 133 -5.75 -0.38 -13.91
N LEU A 134 -5.38 0.85 -14.28
CA LEU A 134 -6.17 2.03 -13.94
C LEU A 134 -7.31 2.14 -14.94
N THR A 135 -8.48 2.44 -14.41
CA THR A 135 -9.69 2.69 -15.17
C THR A 135 -10.24 4.07 -14.81
N GLU A 136 -11.10 4.63 -15.66
CA GLU A 136 -11.60 5.99 -15.48
C GLU A 136 -12.33 6.18 -14.14
N ASP A 137 -13.12 5.20 -13.72
CA ASP A 137 -13.81 5.17 -12.43
C ASP A 137 -12.85 5.15 -11.23
N ILE A 138 -11.73 4.41 -11.30
CA ILE A 138 -10.70 4.44 -10.25
C ILE A 138 -10.07 5.83 -10.17
N THR A 139 -9.74 6.45 -11.32
CA THR A 139 -9.18 7.82 -11.30
C THR A 139 -10.18 8.85 -10.81
N LEU A 140 -11.47 8.64 -11.08
CA LEU A 140 -12.55 9.47 -10.58
C LEU A 140 -12.69 9.33 -9.06
N MET A 141 -12.67 8.11 -8.53
CA MET A 141 -12.65 7.84 -7.10
C MET A 141 -11.46 8.52 -6.41
N LEU A 142 -10.26 8.40 -6.98
CA LEU A 142 -9.06 9.08 -6.47
C LEU A 142 -9.24 10.60 -6.45
N SER A 143 -9.80 11.17 -7.52
CA SER A 143 -10.03 12.62 -7.63
C SER A 143 -11.06 13.12 -6.61
N ILE A 144 -12.17 12.41 -6.42
CA ILE A 144 -13.17 12.75 -5.39
C ILE A 144 -12.56 12.62 -3.99
N SER A 145 -11.72 11.61 -3.76
CA SER A 145 -11.00 11.44 -2.49
C SER A 145 -10.06 12.61 -2.23
N MET A 146 -9.40 13.14 -3.26
CA MET A 146 -8.52 14.29 -3.12
C MET A 146 -9.30 15.55 -2.76
N ILE A 147 -10.48 15.74 -3.36
CA ILE A 147 -11.39 16.84 -3.00
C ILE A 147 -11.84 16.71 -1.53
N TYR A 148 -12.28 15.51 -1.12
CA TYR A 148 -12.63 15.24 0.28
C TYR A 148 -11.47 15.59 1.22
N TRP A 149 -10.26 15.12 0.90
CA TRP A 149 -9.07 15.39 1.69
C TRP A 149 -8.76 16.89 1.83
N VAL A 150 -8.86 17.67 0.74
CA VAL A 150 -8.66 19.13 0.77
C VAL A 150 -9.70 19.83 1.66
N ILE A 151 -10.95 19.38 1.64
CA ILE A 151 -12.02 19.96 2.46
C ILE A 151 -11.80 19.64 3.94
N ASP A 152 -11.54 18.37 4.24
CA ASP A 152 -11.44 17.83 5.60
C ASP A 152 -10.16 18.31 6.32
N THR A 153 -9.06 18.53 5.59
CA THR A 153 -7.85 19.20 6.12
C THR A 153 -8.04 20.70 6.36
N GLY A 154 -9.15 21.29 5.92
CA GLY A 154 -9.38 22.73 6.02
C GLY A 154 -8.50 23.57 5.10
N LEU A 155 -7.80 22.97 4.12
CA LEU A 155 -6.91 23.66 3.20
C LEU A 155 -7.60 24.80 2.42
N VAL A 156 -8.91 24.68 2.22
CA VAL A 156 -9.76 25.70 1.57
C VAL A 156 -9.76 27.05 2.31
N LYS A 157 -9.50 27.05 3.63
CA LYS A 157 -9.58 28.25 4.46
C LYS A 157 -8.28 29.08 4.46
N PHE A 158 -7.17 28.54 3.94
CA PHE A 158 -5.89 29.24 4.00
C PHE A 158 -5.76 30.27 2.87
N ASP A 159 -5.46 31.50 3.24
CA ASP A 159 -5.23 32.59 2.29
C ASP A 159 -3.75 32.67 1.89
N ASN A 160 -3.25 31.60 1.25
CA ASN A 160 -1.89 31.54 0.71
C ASN A 160 -1.95 31.29 -0.80
N ILE A 161 -1.26 32.13 -1.58
CA ILE A 161 -1.21 32.03 -3.04
C ILE A 161 -0.75 30.65 -3.55
N ILE A 162 0.20 30.02 -2.83
CA ILE A 162 0.73 28.70 -3.18
C ILE A 162 -0.37 27.66 -3.00
N LEU A 163 -1.06 27.67 -1.85
CA LEU A 163 -2.16 26.75 -1.55
C LEU A 163 -3.34 26.96 -2.51
N ARG A 164 -3.68 28.22 -2.83
CA ARG A 164 -4.75 28.54 -3.79
C ARG A 164 -4.43 28.00 -5.19
N THR A 165 -3.19 28.17 -5.65
CA THR A 165 -2.73 27.63 -6.92
C THR A 165 -2.79 26.10 -6.93
N PHE A 166 -2.36 25.47 -5.83
CA PHE A 166 -2.44 24.02 -5.67
C PHE A 166 -3.89 23.50 -5.72
N ILE A 167 -4.83 24.15 -5.02
CA ILE A 167 -6.26 23.80 -5.05
C ILE A 167 -6.84 23.92 -6.47
N ILE A 168 -6.48 24.97 -7.22
CA ILE A 168 -6.92 25.15 -8.61
C ILE A 168 -6.43 23.99 -9.49
N ILE A 169 -5.18 23.54 -9.31
CA ILE A 169 -4.64 22.38 -10.03
C ILE A 169 -5.43 21.11 -9.69
N ILE A 170 -5.69 20.86 -8.40
CA ILE A 170 -6.47 19.69 -7.95
C ILE A 170 -7.85 19.70 -8.59
N ILE A 171 -8.57 20.82 -8.53
CA ILE A 171 -9.92 20.94 -9.09
C ILE A 171 -9.87 20.72 -10.61
N SER A 172 -8.91 21.33 -11.30
CA SER A 172 -8.77 21.21 -12.76
C SER A 172 -8.52 19.76 -13.19
N LEU A 173 -7.61 19.05 -12.53
CA LEU A 173 -7.31 17.65 -12.83
C LEU A 173 -8.44 16.70 -12.40
N SER A 174 -9.16 17.03 -11.33
CA SER A 174 -10.36 16.28 -10.90
C SER A 174 -11.51 16.43 -11.89
N LEU A 175 -11.76 17.63 -12.40
CA LEU A 175 -12.73 17.88 -13.46
C LEU A 175 -12.32 17.18 -14.76
N PHE A 176 -11.03 17.14 -15.08
CA PHE A 176 -10.51 16.39 -16.23
C PHE A 176 -10.77 14.89 -16.09
N SER A 177 -10.57 14.30 -14.90
CA SER A 177 -10.92 12.91 -14.63
C SER A 177 -12.42 12.66 -14.77
N LEU A 178 -13.26 13.54 -14.21
CA LEU A 178 -14.72 13.46 -14.34
C LEU A 178 -15.17 13.51 -15.79
N TYR A 179 -14.65 14.45 -16.58
CA TYR A 179 -14.97 14.54 -18.00
C TYR A 179 -14.66 13.24 -18.75
N ASN A 180 -13.47 12.68 -18.54
CA ASN A 180 -13.08 11.44 -19.21
C ASN A 180 -13.86 10.21 -18.72
N ALA A 181 -14.29 10.18 -17.45
CA ALA A 181 -15.12 9.08 -16.91
C ALA A 181 -16.55 9.04 -17.48
N PHE A 182 -17.05 10.15 -18.04
CA PHE A 182 -18.38 10.22 -18.66
C PHE A 182 -18.35 10.29 -20.20
N ASN A 183 -17.20 10.60 -20.78
CA ASN A 183 -17.06 10.73 -22.23
C ASN A 183 -16.69 9.40 -22.88
N LYS A 184 -17.51 8.89 -23.81
CA LYS A 184 -17.31 7.60 -24.50
C LYS A 184 -16.20 7.61 -25.57
N ALA A 185 -15.37 8.64 -25.60
CA ALA A 185 -14.25 8.70 -26.54
C ALA A 185 -13.11 7.82 -26.03
N PHE A 186 -12.51 7.03 -26.91
CA PHE A 186 -11.26 6.32 -26.61
C PHE A 186 -10.22 7.31 -26.06
N LEU A 187 -9.56 6.90 -24.98
CA LEU A 187 -8.51 7.71 -24.38
C LEU A 187 -7.27 7.67 -25.27
N SER A 188 -6.86 8.83 -25.77
CA SER A 188 -5.56 8.97 -26.40
C SER A 188 -4.44 8.78 -25.37
N ASP A 189 -3.26 8.40 -25.85
CA ASP A 189 -2.08 8.17 -25.00
C ASP A 189 -1.74 9.37 -24.13
N THR A 190 -1.94 10.59 -24.63
CA THR A 190 -1.76 11.83 -23.84
C THR A 190 -2.73 11.88 -22.66
N LYS A 191 -4.01 11.53 -22.86
CA LYS A 191 -5.00 11.52 -21.77
C LYS A 191 -4.69 10.43 -20.76
N LYS A 192 -4.32 9.23 -21.22
CA LYS A 192 -3.89 8.12 -20.36
C LYS A 192 -2.69 8.53 -19.51
N LEU A 193 -1.69 9.18 -20.12
CA LEU A 193 -0.51 9.67 -19.42
C LEU A 193 -0.86 10.69 -18.33
N ILE A 194 -1.67 11.71 -18.66
CA ILE A 194 -2.10 12.75 -17.69
C ILE A 194 -2.85 12.11 -16.53
N LEU A 195 -3.84 11.24 -16.79
CA LEU A 195 -4.64 10.59 -15.74
C LEU A 195 -3.81 9.64 -14.88
N SER A 196 -2.85 8.94 -15.49
CA SER A 196 -1.94 8.03 -14.80
C SER A 196 -0.97 8.77 -13.87
N ILE A 197 -0.36 9.87 -14.35
CA ILE A 197 0.49 10.74 -13.52
C ILE A 197 -0.33 11.35 -12.38
N TRP A 198 -1.52 11.87 -12.69
CA TRP A 198 -2.42 12.45 -11.69
C TRP A 198 -2.78 11.45 -10.59
N SER A 199 -3.13 10.22 -10.98
CA SER A 199 -3.42 9.14 -10.03
C SER A 199 -2.21 8.79 -9.16
N SER A 200 -1.01 8.74 -9.74
CA SER A 200 0.22 8.52 -8.96
C SER A 200 0.47 9.63 -7.94
N ILE A 201 0.23 10.90 -8.33
CA ILE A 201 0.38 12.06 -7.42
C ILE A 201 -0.60 11.93 -6.25
N ILE A 202 -1.89 11.68 -6.52
CA ILE A 202 -2.90 11.50 -5.47
C ILE A 202 -2.49 10.37 -4.51
N MET A 203 -2.10 9.23 -5.05
CA MET A 203 -1.66 8.08 -4.24
C MET A 203 -0.44 8.41 -3.37
N MET A 204 0.47 9.25 -3.86
CA MET A 204 1.62 9.74 -3.09
C MET A 204 1.20 10.71 -1.98
N PHE A 205 0.23 11.60 -2.21
CA PHE A 205 -0.29 12.47 -1.15
C PHE A 205 -0.95 11.65 -0.02
N PHE A 206 -1.81 10.70 -0.36
CA PHE A 206 -2.43 9.82 0.65
C PHE A 206 -1.44 8.89 1.33
N ALA A 207 -0.37 8.51 0.63
CA ALA A 207 0.73 7.77 1.23
C ALA A 207 1.39 8.57 2.35
N ILE A 208 1.76 9.83 2.05
CA ILE A 208 2.45 10.71 2.99
C ILE A 208 1.53 11.06 4.17
N ASP A 209 0.27 11.41 3.91
CA ASP A 209 -0.70 11.75 4.96
C ASP A 209 -0.99 10.56 5.90
N ASN A 210 -1.00 9.33 5.38
CA ASN A 210 -1.15 8.14 6.21
C ASN A 210 0.11 7.85 7.04
N LEU A 211 1.30 8.13 6.51
CA LEU A 211 2.57 8.01 7.24
C LEU A 211 2.73 9.09 8.32
N SER A 212 2.29 10.32 8.08
CA SER A 212 2.33 11.38 9.10
C SER A 212 1.38 11.08 10.26
N GLY A 213 0.16 10.63 9.95
CA GLY A 213 -0.81 10.21 10.99
C GLY A 213 -0.30 9.02 11.82
N PHE A 214 0.55 8.15 11.25
CA PHE A 214 1.23 7.08 11.98
C PHE A 214 2.28 7.61 12.97
N LEU A 215 3.14 8.55 12.55
CA LEU A 215 4.21 9.08 13.39
C LEU A 215 3.68 9.82 14.61
N GLU A 216 2.54 10.50 14.48
CA GLU A 216 1.92 11.27 15.57
C GLU A 216 1.19 10.38 16.58
N ASN A 217 0.57 9.27 16.13
CA ASN A 217 -0.27 8.41 16.99
C ASN A 217 0.44 7.15 17.51
N GLY A 218 1.63 6.82 16.99
CA GLY A 218 2.37 5.59 17.33
C GLY A 218 2.89 5.52 18.78
N SER A 219 2.95 6.65 19.49
CA SER A 219 3.46 6.75 20.87
C SER A 219 2.38 6.66 21.95
N ALA A 220 1.09 6.67 21.59
CA ALA A 220 -0.03 6.75 22.53
C ALA A 220 -0.71 5.40 22.86
N VAL A 221 -0.07 4.27 22.56
CA VAL A 221 -0.69 2.94 22.64
C VAL A 221 -0.31 2.22 23.94
N SER A 222 -0.79 2.72 25.08
CA SER A 222 -0.91 1.95 26.33
C SER A 222 -2.31 1.32 26.38
N THR A 223 -2.50 0.18 25.71
CA THR A 223 -3.85 -0.33 25.41
C THR A 223 -4.48 -1.12 26.56
N ASN A 224 -5.32 -0.45 27.35
CA ASN A 224 -6.36 -1.08 28.18
C ASN A 224 -7.72 -1.21 27.45
N GLU A 225 -7.87 -0.77 26.19
CA GLU A 225 -9.14 -0.85 25.44
C GLU A 225 -9.02 -1.63 24.11
N LEU A 226 -9.68 -2.79 24.05
CA LEU A 226 -9.67 -3.74 22.93
C LEU A 226 -10.16 -3.14 21.59
N ILE A 227 -11.08 -2.17 21.65
CA ILE A 227 -11.63 -1.47 20.48
C ILE A 227 -10.54 -0.62 19.81
N GLN A 228 -9.76 0.12 20.59
CA GLN A 228 -8.68 0.96 20.07
C GLN A 228 -7.57 0.09 19.45
N GLY A 229 -7.19 -1.01 20.11
CA GLY A 229 -6.22 -1.95 19.57
C GLY A 229 -6.64 -2.56 18.22
N THR A 230 -7.93 -2.90 18.09
CA THR A 230 -8.48 -3.44 16.83
C THR A 230 -8.48 -2.39 15.73
N TYR A 231 -8.88 -1.15 16.05
CA TYR A 231 -8.87 -0.03 15.11
C TYR A 231 -7.46 0.23 14.54
N ILE A 232 -6.46 0.29 15.41
CA ILE A 232 -5.06 0.47 15.03
C ILE A 232 -4.59 -0.71 14.17
N ALA A 233 -4.93 -1.95 14.53
CA ALA A 233 -4.56 -3.11 13.73
C ALA A 233 -5.12 -3.04 12.30
N ILE A 234 -6.40 -2.65 12.13
CA ILE A 234 -6.99 -2.51 10.78
C ILE A 234 -6.31 -1.40 9.99
N GLN A 235 -6.01 -0.25 10.60
CA GLN A 235 -5.27 0.83 9.95
C GLN A 235 -3.92 0.34 9.38
N TYR A 236 -3.15 -0.40 10.20
CA TYR A 236 -1.85 -0.91 9.78
C TYR A 236 -1.97 -2.00 8.71
N PHE A 237 -2.99 -2.85 8.82
CA PHE A 237 -3.28 -3.82 7.77
C PHE A 237 -3.57 -3.15 6.42
N LEU A 238 -4.38 -2.09 6.41
CA LEU A 238 -4.66 -1.30 5.20
C LEU A 238 -3.41 -0.61 4.66
N LEU A 239 -2.55 -0.05 5.53
CA LEU A 239 -1.25 0.50 5.14
C LEU A 239 -0.34 -0.57 4.51
N GLY A 240 -0.40 -1.80 5.02
CA GLY A 240 0.32 -2.93 4.46
C GLY A 240 -0.14 -3.26 3.04
N ILE A 241 -1.46 -3.30 2.83
CA ILE A 241 -2.05 -3.49 1.50
C ILE A 241 -1.63 -2.37 0.54
N SER A 242 -1.67 -1.11 0.99
CA SER A 242 -1.39 0.02 0.13
C SER A 242 0.10 0.22 -0.20
N SER A 243 1.00 -0.25 0.65
CA SER A 243 2.44 -0.01 0.57
C SER A 243 3.08 -0.32 -0.78
N ILE A 244 2.72 -1.47 -1.39
CA ILE A 244 3.24 -1.92 -2.68
C ILE A 244 2.88 -0.90 -3.76
N TYR A 245 1.63 -0.42 -3.73
CA TYR A 245 1.14 0.59 -4.67
C TYR A 245 1.77 1.96 -4.40
N MET A 246 1.92 2.34 -3.14
CA MET A 246 2.55 3.61 -2.76
C MET A 246 3.99 3.69 -3.29
N ILE A 247 4.81 2.66 -3.03
CA ILE A 247 6.20 2.61 -3.52
C ILE A 247 6.24 2.54 -5.03
N GLN A 248 5.34 1.79 -5.68
CA GLN A 248 5.27 1.76 -7.14
C GLN A 248 4.98 3.15 -7.74
N ASN A 249 3.94 3.84 -7.24
CA ASN A 249 3.57 5.18 -7.71
C ASN A 249 4.72 6.17 -7.48
N PHE A 250 5.38 6.09 -6.33
CA PHE A 250 6.56 6.89 -6.00
C PHE A 250 7.72 6.66 -6.99
N MET A 251 8.06 5.40 -7.27
CA MET A 251 9.13 5.07 -8.23
C MET A 251 8.81 5.54 -9.65
N MET A 252 7.54 5.47 -10.06
CA MET A 252 7.10 6.00 -11.36
C MET A 252 7.17 7.53 -11.41
N LEU A 253 6.91 8.25 -10.32
CA LEU A 253 7.03 9.70 -10.29
C LEU A 253 8.48 10.18 -10.26
N ILE A 254 9.31 9.60 -9.36
CA ILE A 254 10.72 9.95 -9.26
C ILE A 254 11.50 9.61 -10.52
N GLY A 255 11.08 8.61 -11.29
CA GLY A 255 11.69 8.29 -12.58
C GLY A 255 11.69 9.43 -13.60
N PHE A 256 10.83 10.44 -13.44
CA PHE A 256 10.84 11.66 -14.26
C PHE A 256 11.86 12.71 -13.82
N LEU A 257 12.49 12.55 -12.65
CA LEU A 257 13.53 13.46 -12.18
C LEU A 257 14.88 13.09 -12.81
N PRO A 258 15.67 14.07 -13.27
CA PRO A 258 17.02 13.81 -13.76
C PRO A 258 17.89 13.26 -12.62
N SER A 259 18.52 12.10 -12.84
CA SER A 259 19.46 11.58 -11.85
C SER A 259 20.68 12.49 -11.77
N TRP A 260 21.18 12.76 -10.56
CA TRP A 260 22.35 13.62 -10.34
C TRP A 260 23.62 13.13 -11.07
N LYS A 261 23.65 11.87 -11.54
CA LYS A 261 24.76 11.27 -12.29
C LYS A 261 24.51 11.12 -13.81
N MET A 262 23.33 11.45 -14.34
CA MET A 262 23.04 11.40 -15.79
C MET A 262 23.09 12.78 -16.43
N PHE A 263 24.30 13.16 -16.84
CA PHE A 263 24.50 14.30 -17.74
C PHE A 263 24.44 13.91 -19.24
N PHE A 264 24.16 12.62 -19.55
CA PHE A 264 24.03 12.12 -20.93
C PHE A 264 22.56 12.08 -21.37
N PHE A 265 22.18 13.04 -22.23
CA PHE A 265 20.81 13.31 -22.69
C PHE A 265 20.10 12.10 -23.35
N ILE A 266 20.84 11.25 -24.08
CA ILE A 266 20.27 10.14 -24.86
C ILE A 266 19.69 9.06 -23.92
N LYS A 267 20.48 8.59 -22.94
CA LYS A 267 20.04 7.55 -22.00
C LYS A 267 18.90 8.02 -21.10
N TYR A 268 18.85 9.32 -20.79
CA TYR A 268 17.75 9.93 -20.06
C TYR A 268 16.46 9.96 -20.92
N SER A 269 16.55 10.35 -22.20
CA SER A 269 15.42 10.35 -23.11
C SER A 269 14.76 8.98 -23.27
N ASP A 270 15.56 7.93 -23.44
CA ASP A 270 15.06 6.55 -23.54
C ASP A 270 14.34 6.12 -22.27
N THR A 271 14.93 6.43 -21.10
CA THR A 271 14.33 6.15 -19.79
C THR A 271 12.98 6.87 -19.62
N ILE A 272 12.88 8.13 -20.04
CA ILE A 272 11.64 8.91 -19.99
C ILE A 272 10.59 8.34 -20.95
N SER A 273 10.99 7.89 -22.14
CA SER A 273 10.10 7.23 -23.10
C SER A 273 9.52 5.94 -22.51
N GLU A 274 10.36 5.10 -21.91
CA GLU A 274 9.91 3.90 -21.22
C GLU A 274 8.95 4.20 -20.06
N LEU A 275 9.23 5.25 -19.29
CA LEU A 275 8.36 5.68 -18.19
C LEU A 275 7.00 6.18 -18.68
N LYS A 276 6.97 6.96 -19.77
CA LYS A 276 5.72 7.38 -20.42
C LYS A 276 4.91 6.18 -20.86
N ASN A 277 5.54 5.22 -21.52
CA ASN A 277 4.88 3.99 -21.98
C ASN A 277 4.35 3.19 -20.80
N LYS A 278 5.11 3.03 -19.70
CA LYS A 278 4.61 2.38 -18.47
C LYS A 278 3.38 3.07 -17.89
N HIS A 279 3.33 4.41 -17.91
CA HIS A 279 2.16 5.16 -17.47
C HIS A 279 0.95 4.96 -18.39
N ILE A 280 1.17 4.92 -19.70
CA ILE A 280 0.14 4.70 -20.72
C ILE A 280 -0.40 3.27 -20.64
N ASP A 281 0.48 2.26 -20.62
CA ASP A 281 0.16 0.82 -20.62
C ASP A 281 -0.58 0.38 -19.34
N ARG A 282 -0.39 1.11 -18.24
CA ARG A 282 -1.15 0.89 -17.00
C ARG A 282 -2.63 1.22 -17.16
N TYR A 283 -2.98 2.14 -18.04
CA TYR A 283 -4.36 2.58 -18.22
C TYR A 283 -5.11 1.57 -19.10
N SER A 284 -6.30 1.15 -18.68
CA SER A 284 -7.07 0.18 -19.44
C SER A 284 -7.48 0.73 -20.80
N ASP A 285 -7.35 -0.08 -21.85
CA ASP A 285 -7.89 0.22 -23.17
C ASP A 285 -9.43 0.07 -23.21
N THR A 286 -9.98 -0.64 -22.24
CA THR A 286 -11.43 -0.84 -22.12
C THR A 286 -12.05 0.31 -21.36
N GLN A 287 -12.97 0.99 -22.01
CA GLN A 287 -13.70 2.06 -21.39
C GLN A 287 -14.73 1.54 -20.39
N VAL A 288 -14.75 2.17 -19.21
CA VAL A 288 -15.73 1.88 -18.16
C VAL A 288 -17.13 2.39 -18.55
N SER A 289 -18.17 1.68 -18.10
CA SER A 289 -19.53 2.09 -18.40
C SER A 289 -19.92 3.36 -17.63
N LYS A 290 -20.76 4.22 -18.23
CA LYS A 290 -21.30 5.40 -17.52
C LYS A 290 -22.06 5.02 -16.24
N SER A 291 -22.55 3.79 -16.13
CA SER A 291 -23.24 3.30 -14.94
C SER A 291 -22.27 3.11 -13.78
N ASP A 292 -21.10 2.55 -14.06
CA ASP A 292 -20.03 2.37 -13.07
C ASP A 292 -19.54 3.73 -12.56
N SER A 293 -19.34 4.71 -13.45
CA SER A 293 -18.95 6.08 -13.05
C SER A 293 -20.02 6.76 -12.17
N LYS A 294 -21.32 6.57 -12.47
CA LYS A 294 -22.41 7.07 -11.61
C LYS A 294 -22.42 6.39 -10.24
N PHE A 295 -22.27 5.07 -10.22
CA PHE A 295 -22.18 4.31 -8.98
C PHE A 295 -20.98 4.76 -8.15
N CYS A 296 -19.83 4.98 -8.77
CA CYS A 296 -18.63 5.52 -8.13
C CYS A 296 -18.90 6.86 -7.43
N ILE A 297 -19.50 7.84 -8.13
CA ILE A 297 -19.82 9.13 -7.52
C ILE A 297 -20.75 8.94 -6.33
N LEU A 298 -21.86 8.22 -6.52
CA LEU A 298 -22.85 8.03 -5.45
C LEU A 298 -22.23 7.35 -4.23
N PHE A 299 -21.47 6.28 -4.44
CA PHE A 299 -20.82 5.53 -3.36
C PHE A 299 -19.81 6.39 -2.59
N VAL A 300 -18.84 6.97 -3.30
CA VAL A 300 -17.72 7.70 -2.69
C VAL A 300 -18.21 9.00 -2.05
N SER A 301 -19.09 9.75 -2.72
CA SER A 301 -19.66 10.98 -2.16
C SER A 301 -20.52 10.71 -0.92
N THR A 302 -21.29 9.61 -0.88
CA THR A 302 -22.09 9.27 0.31
C THR A 302 -21.17 8.93 1.48
N ILE A 303 -20.17 8.07 1.27
CA ILE A 303 -19.24 7.68 2.34
C ILE A 303 -18.49 8.89 2.90
N PHE A 304 -17.92 9.73 2.03
CA PHE A 304 -17.16 10.89 2.47
C PHE A 304 -18.04 11.98 3.08
N PHE A 305 -19.26 12.19 2.58
CA PHE A 305 -20.20 13.11 3.20
C PHE A 305 -20.58 12.68 4.62
N LEU A 306 -20.91 11.40 4.80
CA LEU A 306 -21.21 10.85 6.12
C LEU A 306 -20.00 10.96 7.06
N ASN A 307 -18.80 10.63 6.57
CA ASN A 307 -17.60 10.74 7.40
C ASN A 307 -17.27 12.18 7.77
N TYR A 308 -17.42 13.13 6.83
CA TYR A 308 -17.18 14.55 7.09
C TYR A 308 -18.15 15.13 8.13
N TYR A 309 -19.42 14.71 8.11
CA TYR A 309 -20.43 15.24 9.02
C TYR A 309 -20.41 14.59 10.41
N TYR A 310 -20.18 13.28 10.46
CA TYR A 310 -20.26 12.51 11.72
C TYR A 310 -18.89 12.16 12.33
N GLU A 311 -17.78 12.46 11.65
CA GLU A 311 -16.41 12.19 12.09
C GLU A 311 -16.21 10.74 12.58
N ILE A 312 -16.85 9.79 11.91
CA ILE A 312 -16.94 8.37 12.34
C ILE A 312 -15.55 7.75 12.48
N VAL A 313 -14.67 8.04 11.51
CA VAL A 313 -13.30 7.56 11.47
C VAL A 313 -12.38 8.65 10.89
N PRO A 314 -11.09 8.65 11.29
CA PRO A 314 -10.06 9.43 10.63
C PRO A 314 -10.10 9.37 9.11
N ARG A 315 -9.91 10.53 8.48
CA ARG A 315 -9.87 10.75 7.03
C ARG A 315 -9.05 9.72 6.27
N GLN A 316 -7.83 9.44 6.74
CA GLN A 316 -6.93 8.50 6.06
C GLN A 316 -7.54 7.10 6.01
N PHE A 317 -8.16 6.68 7.12
CA PHE A 317 -8.80 5.38 7.22
C PHE A 317 -9.97 5.26 6.23
N ILE A 318 -10.87 6.26 6.17
CA ILE A 318 -12.03 6.16 5.28
C ILE A 318 -11.64 6.19 3.80
N ILE A 319 -10.59 6.94 3.43
CA ILE A 319 -10.05 6.99 2.07
C ILE A 319 -9.50 5.62 1.68
N TRP A 320 -8.63 5.04 2.50
CA TRP A 320 -8.04 3.72 2.22
C TRP A 320 -9.08 2.61 2.23
N LEU A 321 -10.03 2.65 3.17
CA LEU A 321 -11.14 1.71 3.21
C LEU A 321 -11.96 1.78 1.91
N SER A 322 -12.21 2.98 1.40
CA SER A 322 -12.93 3.18 0.13
C SER A 322 -12.17 2.58 -1.05
N PHE A 323 -10.84 2.76 -1.12
CA PHE A 323 -10.03 2.17 -2.19
C PHE A 323 -10.01 0.65 -2.17
N VAL A 324 -10.00 0.05 -0.98
CA VAL A 324 -10.02 -1.39 -0.85
C VAL A 324 -11.41 -1.95 -1.16
N THR A 325 -12.48 -1.32 -0.68
CA THR A 325 -13.85 -1.85 -0.78
C THR A 325 -14.53 -1.57 -2.12
N PHE A 326 -14.26 -0.43 -2.76
CA PHE A 326 -14.92 -0.01 -3.99
C PHE A 326 -14.82 -1.05 -5.12
N PRO A 327 -13.64 -1.62 -5.45
CA PRO A 327 -13.54 -2.62 -6.52
C PRO A 327 -14.40 -3.87 -6.28
N PHE A 328 -14.50 -4.33 -5.02
CA PHE A 328 -15.33 -5.48 -4.67
C PHE A 328 -16.82 -5.15 -4.82
N LEU A 329 -17.24 -3.98 -4.36
CA LEU A 329 -18.63 -3.54 -4.47
C LEU A 329 -19.04 -3.33 -5.93
N LEU A 330 -18.15 -2.75 -6.75
CA LEU A 330 -18.37 -2.59 -8.18
C LEU A 330 -18.51 -3.94 -8.89
N MET A 331 -17.67 -4.92 -8.55
CA MET A 331 -17.76 -6.27 -9.08
C MET A 331 -19.10 -6.94 -8.72
N THR A 332 -19.52 -6.80 -7.45
CA THR A 332 -20.80 -7.33 -6.97
C THR A 332 -21.98 -6.64 -7.66
N TYR A 333 -21.97 -5.32 -7.77
CA TYR A 333 -22.97 -4.53 -8.50
C TYR A 333 -23.12 -4.99 -9.96
N ASN A 334 -21.98 -5.16 -10.64
CA ASN A 334 -21.95 -5.64 -12.02
C ASN A 334 -22.46 -7.09 -12.17
N HIS A 335 -22.19 -7.96 -11.19
CA HIS A 335 -22.72 -9.32 -11.18
C HIS A 335 -24.26 -9.32 -11.06
N PHE A 336 -24.81 -8.50 -10.17
CA PHE A 336 -26.26 -8.40 -9.98
C PHE A 336 -26.98 -7.78 -11.20
N LEU A 337 -26.37 -6.79 -11.86
CA LEU A 337 -26.94 -6.20 -13.07
C LEU A 337 -26.84 -7.11 -14.30
N LYS A 338 -25.74 -7.86 -14.46
CA LYS A 338 -25.60 -8.81 -15.57
C LYS A 338 -26.52 -10.02 -15.44
N LYS A 339 -26.97 -10.39 -14.22
CA LYS A 339 -28.03 -11.39 -14.03
C LYS A 339 -29.44 -10.89 -14.44
N LYS A 340 -29.62 -9.57 -14.63
CA LYS A 340 -30.89 -8.97 -15.05
C LYS A 340 -31.00 -8.73 -16.56
N LYS A 341 -29.96 -9.08 -17.33
CA LYS A 341 -30.00 -9.17 -18.79
C LYS A 341 -29.88 -10.64 -19.18
#